data_AF-A0A7K4RTC3-F1
#
_entry.id   AF-A0A7K4RTC3-F1
#
_cell.length_a   1.000
_cell.length_b   1.000
_cell.length_c   1.000
_cell.angle_alpha   90.00
_cell.angle_beta   90.00
_cell.angle_gamma   90.00
#
_symmetry.space_group_name_H-M   'P 1'
#
loop_
_entity.id
_entity.type
_entity.pdbx_description
1 polymer ?
#
loop_
_entity_poly.entity_id
_entity_poly.type
_entity_poly.pdbx_seq_one_letter_code
_entity_poly.pdbx_strand_id
1 'polypeptide(L)'
;ISVKWTIQDDSPPKYSHYDPATSRQLLCDQCPPGSYVQQHCTASSPTRCAPCPDQYYAEEWNSHEECQYCSSVCKELQYVKQECTSTQNRVCECVEGRYLELEFCLKHTECRPGFGVAQPGTPESDTVCKRCPEGFFSNETSSKAACLKHTNCSALGFKTALKGNAVRDNICQENTDTAPQKCEIGMYRIKEEWSEKIPLITVKMHVSALMRKYLAYIDLCENNVLKHIGHPNLTFEHLNTLMANLPGKKVGKEDIEHTMKLCQPTEQVLKLLNLWRIKNGDQDTTKGLMYGLKHLKTYHFPKPTIQRLKKVIKFLHRFTMYRLYQKLFLEMVRNQSKSVKVRCV
;
A
#
# COMPACT_ATOMS: atom_id res chain seq x y z
N ILE A 1 26.38 -7.66 42.16
CA ILE A 1 26.21 -8.67 41.10
C ILE A 1 26.92 -9.92 41.59
N SER A 2 26.17 -10.89 42.10
CA SER A 2 26.73 -12.15 42.62
C SER A 2 26.89 -13.10 41.44
N VAL A 3 28.12 -13.26 40.96
CA VAL A 3 28.44 -14.21 39.89
C VAL A 3 28.49 -15.60 40.53
N LYS A 4 27.42 -16.36 40.33
CA LYS A 4 27.32 -17.75 40.77
C LYS A 4 28.09 -18.59 39.75
N TRP A 5 29.34 -18.91 40.04
CA TRP A 5 30.10 -19.90 39.28
C TRP A 5 29.52 -21.27 39.57
N THR A 6 28.69 -21.79 38.67
CA THR A 6 28.39 -23.22 38.63
C THR A 6 29.63 -23.91 38.10
N ILE A 7 30.41 -24.48 39.02
CA ILE A 7 31.40 -25.51 38.69
C ILE A 7 30.59 -26.70 38.17
N GLN A 8 30.53 -26.87 36.85
CA GLN A 8 30.13 -28.16 36.27
C GLN A 8 31.21 -29.16 36.68
N ASP A 9 30.80 -30.16 37.44
CA ASP A 9 31.65 -31.28 37.82
C ASP A 9 32.02 -32.04 36.54
N ASP A 10 33.29 -31.90 36.11
CA ASP A 10 33.83 -32.34 34.82
C ASP A 10 34.08 -33.86 34.77
N SER A 11 33.44 -34.62 35.68
CA SER A 11 33.59 -36.07 35.76
C SER A 11 32.64 -36.75 34.77
N PRO A 12 33.13 -37.70 33.94
CA PRO A 12 32.29 -38.49 33.06
C PRO A 12 31.16 -39.19 33.83
N PRO A 13 29.90 -39.13 33.37
CA PRO A 13 28.86 -40.01 33.86
C PRO A 13 29.30 -41.47 33.75
N LYS A 14 28.81 -42.33 34.64
CA LYS A 14 29.20 -43.74 34.68
C LYS A 14 28.07 -44.66 34.23
N TYR A 15 28.42 -45.87 33.80
CA TYR A 15 27.48 -46.95 33.47
C TYR A 15 27.98 -48.28 34.03
N SER A 16 27.05 -49.19 34.28
CA SER A 16 27.37 -50.53 34.74
C SER A 16 27.69 -51.45 33.57
N HIS A 17 28.79 -52.19 33.65
CA HIS A 17 29.19 -53.19 32.67
C HIS A 17 29.63 -54.50 33.35
N TYR A 18 29.27 -55.64 32.77
CA TYR A 18 29.71 -56.94 33.26
C TYR A 18 31.01 -57.34 32.56
N ASP A 19 32.10 -57.47 33.33
CA ASP A 19 33.39 -57.92 32.82
C ASP A 19 33.43 -59.47 32.77
N PRO A 20 33.46 -60.08 31.56
CA PRO A 20 33.46 -61.53 31.42
C PRO A 20 34.73 -62.19 31.94
N ALA A 21 35.85 -61.47 32.00
CA ALA A 21 37.14 -62.05 32.43
C ALA A 21 37.20 -62.25 33.94
N THR A 22 36.55 -61.38 34.71
CA THR A 22 36.56 -61.42 36.18
C THR A 22 35.22 -61.84 36.79
N SER A 23 34.19 -62.01 35.97
CA SER A 23 32.81 -62.31 36.37
C SER A 23 32.26 -61.29 37.39
N ARG A 24 32.60 -60.02 37.21
CA ARG A 24 32.21 -58.92 38.10
C ARG A 24 31.51 -57.80 37.36
N GLN A 25 30.65 -57.11 38.08
CA GLN A 25 30.00 -55.88 37.62
C GLN A 25 30.90 -54.69 37.96
N LEU A 26 31.31 -53.95 36.93
CA LEU A 26 32.18 -52.79 37.01
C LEU A 26 31.38 -51.51 36.75
N LEU A 27 31.85 -50.40 37.31
CA LEU A 27 31.32 -49.07 37.07
C LEU A 27 32.28 -48.31 36.15
N CYS A 28 31.93 -48.25 34.87
CA CYS A 28 32.74 -47.70 33.79
C CYS A 28 32.35 -46.25 33.48
N ASP A 29 33.29 -45.45 32.98
CA ASP A 29 33.00 -44.09 32.49
C ASP A 29 32.32 -44.17 31.12
N GLN A 30 31.29 -43.36 30.89
CA GLN A 30 30.63 -43.20 29.60
C GLN A 30 31.51 -42.46 28.60
N CYS A 31 31.21 -42.64 27.33
CA CYS A 31 31.84 -41.89 26.25
C CYS A 31 31.13 -40.55 26.02
N PRO A 32 31.86 -39.46 25.74
CA PRO A 32 31.26 -38.15 25.52
C PRO A 32 30.46 -38.08 24.21
N PRO A 33 29.60 -37.06 24.06
CA PRO A 33 28.98 -36.74 22.78
C PRO A 33 30.00 -36.71 21.64
N GLY A 34 29.63 -37.23 20.47
CA GLY A 34 30.56 -37.36 19.35
C GLY A 34 31.38 -38.65 19.33
N SER A 35 31.18 -39.54 20.30
CA SER A 35 31.93 -40.80 20.42
C SER A 35 31.08 -41.96 20.92
N TYR A 36 31.59 -43.17 20.72
CA TYR A 36 31.01 -44.43 21.16
C TYR A 36 32.03 -45.28 21.91
N VAL A 37 31.56 -46.30 22.63
CA VAL A 37 32.39 -47.27 23.33
C VAL A 37 33.04 -48.22 22.34
N GLN A 38 34.33 -48.04 22.09
CA GLN A 38 35.12 -48.99 21.30
C GLN A 38 35.52 -50.21 22.13
N GLN A 39 35.78 -50.01 23.42
CA GLN A 39 36.10 -51.08 24.35
C GLN A 39 35.62 -50.72 25.75
N HIS A 40 34.89 -51.63 26.40
CA HIS A 40 34.44 -51.46 27.77
C HIS A 40 35.60 -51.45 28.76
N CYS A 41 35.37 -50.84 29.92
CA CYS A 41 36.34 -50.88 31.01
C CYS A 41 36.49 -52.32 31.54
N THR A 42 37.70 -52.65 31.98
CA THR A 42 38.01 -53.87 32.75
C THR A 42 38.43 -53.47 34.15
N ALA A 43 38.70 -54.46 35.03
CA ALA A 43 39.21 -54.17 36.37
C ALA A 43 40.53 -53.35 36.38
N SER A 44 41.29 -53.36 35.28
CA SER A 44 42.58 -52.69 35.14
C SER A 44 42.67 -51.63 34.03
N SER A 45 41.65 -51.50 33.17
CA SER A 45 41.68 -50.56 32.05
C SER A 45 40.40 -49.72 32.00
N PRO A 46 40.48 -48.40 31.76
CA PRO A 46 39.31 -47.55 31.61
C PRO A 46 38.55 -47.87 30.31
N THR A 47 37.34 -47.32 30.18
CA THR A 47 36.58 -47.34 28.92
C THR A 47 37.39 -46.66 27.82
N ARG A 48 37.43 -47.26 26.63
CA ARG A 48 38.03 -46.66 25.45
C ARG A 48 36.93 -46.18 24.51
N CYS A 49 36.96 -44.88 24.23
CA CYS A 49 36.02 -44.23 23.31
C CYS A 49 36.66 -44.02 21.94
N ALA A 50 35.86 -44.10 20.89
CA ALA A 50 36.24 -43.75 19.52
C ALA A 50 35.25 -42.73 18.94
N PRO A 51 35.71 -41.80 18.08
CA PRO A 51 34.83 -40.81 17.47
C PRO A 51 33.80 -41.48 16.56
N CYS A 52 32.61 -40.89 16.47
CA CYS A 52 31.61 -41.35 15.51
C CYS A 52 32.15 -41.25 14.08
N PRO A 53 31.97 -42.28 13.24
CA PRO A 53 32.32 -42.22 11.83
C PRO A 53 31.40 -41.27 11.05
N ASP A 54 31.78 -40.94 9.82
CA ASP A 54 30.97 -40.10 8.94
C ASP A 54 29.55 -40.69 8.76
N GLN A 55 28.53 -39.81 8.78
CA GLN A 55 27.10 -40.16 8.79
C GLN A 55 26.57 -40.77 10.10
N TYR A 56 27.33 -40.72 11.20
CA TYR A 56 26.87 -41.15 12.51
C TYR A 56 27.09 -40.07 13.57
N TYR A 57 26.26 -40.10 14.61
CA TYR A 57 26.29 -39.13 15.69
C TYR A 57 25.96 -39.73 17.06
N ALA A 58 26.38 -39.03 18.12
CA ALA A 58 25.98 -39.28 19.50
C ALA A 58 25.81 -37.93 20.22
N GLU A 59 24.58 -37.59 20.59
CA GLU A 59 24.24 -36.27 21.15
C GLU A 59 24.57 -36.13 22.64
N GLU A 60 24.48 -37.25 23.37
CA GLU A 60 24.67 -37.29 24.81
C GLU A 60 25.83 -38.20 25.20
N TRP A 61 26.23 -38.12 26.47
CA TRP A 61 27.10 -39.13 27.07
C TRP A 61 26.44 -40.50 26.95
N ASN A 62 27.20 -41.50 26.54
CA ASN A 62 26.62 -42.79 26.21
C ASN A 62 27.53 -43.97 26.55
N SER A 63 26.91 -45.14 26.59
CA SER A 63 27.57 -46.43 26.75
C SER A 63 27.30 -47.35 25.56
N HIS A 64 27.01 -46.78 24.39
CA HIS A 64 26.68 -47.54 23.19
C HIS A 64 27.96 -47.98 22.47
N GLU A 65 27.96 -49.20 21.94
CA GLU A 65 29.08 -49.74 21.14
C GLU A 65 29.08 -49.22 19.70
N GLU A 66 28.02 -48.51 19.29
CA GLU A 66 27.87 -47.88 17.98
C GLU A 66 27.18 -46.53 18.13
N CYS A 67 27.56 -45.56 17.28
CA CYS A 67 26.85 -44.29 17.19
C CYS A 67 25.51 -44.45 16.44
N GLN A 68 24.62 -43.47 16.57
CA GLN A 68 23.35 -43.46 15.84
C GLN A 68 23.57 -43.02 14.38
N TYR A 69 22.91 -43.67 13.44
CA TYR A 69 22.98 -43.27 12.03
C TYR A 69 22.20 -41.97 11.78
N CYS A 70 22.81 -41.03 11.08
CA CYS A 70 22.17 -39.79 10.69
C CYS A 70 21.03 -40.02 9.68
N SER A 71 19.96 -39.23 9.77
CA SER A 71 18.88 -39.27 8.80
C SER A 71 19.42 -39.06 7.38
N SER A 72 19.18 -40.02 6.50
CA SER A 72 19.91 -40.17 5.23
C SER A 72 19.66 -39.03 4.24
N VAL A 73 18.40 -38.62 4.07
CA VAL A 73 18.01 -37.56 3.13
C VAL A 73 16.76 -36.84 3.63
N CYS A 74 16.69 -35.54 3.42
CA CYS A 74 15.44 -34.79 3.59
C CYS A 74 14.43 -35.18 2.52
N LYS A 75 13.16 -35.29 2.91
CA LYS A 75 12.08 -35.71 2.01
C LYS A 75 11.71 -34.57 1.05
N GLU A 76 10.77 -34.84 0.15
CA GLU A 76 10.25 -33.81 -0.76
C GLU A 76 9.75 -32.57 0.01
N LEU A 77 10.03 -31.38 -0.54
CA LEU A 77 9.64 -30.09 0.04
C LEU A 77 10.24 -29.82 1.43
N GLN A 78 11.32 -30.52 1.78
CA GLN A 78 12.16 -30.18 2.91
C GLN A 78 13.51 -29.65 2.45
N TYR A 79 14.14 -28.86 3.30
CA TYR A 79 15.53 -28.44 3.14
C TYR A 79 16.34 -28.85 4.37
N VAL A 80 17.66 -28.97 4.21
CA VAL A 80 18.56 -29.26 5.33
C VAL A 80 18.72 -27.98 6.15
N LYS A 81 18.20 -27.97 7.37
CA LYS A 81 18.40 -26.88 8.34
C LYS A 81 19.74 -27.03 9.06
N GLN A 82 20.09 -28.27 9.38
CA GLN A 82 21.33 -28.62 10.04
C GLN A 82 21.88 -29.90 9.42
N GLU A 83 23.15 -29.89 9.04
CA GLU A 83 23.84 -31.08 8.56
C GLU A 83 24.19 -32.05 9.70
N CYS A 84 24.40 -33.30 9.36
CA CYS A 84 24.92 -34.30 10.28
C CYS A 84 26.33 -33.91 10.76
N THR A 85 26.55 -33.99 12.06
CA THR A 85 27.87 -33.86 12.72
C THR A 85 28.07 -35.05 13.65
N SER A 86 29.28 -35.24 14.19
CA SER A 86 29.50 -36.32 15.16
C SER A 86 28.61 -36.19 16.41
N THR A 87 28.18 -34.99 16.77
CA THR A 87 27.36 -34.74 17.97
C THR A 87 25.87 -34.54 17.68
N GLN A 88 25.46 -34.34 16.43
CA GLN A 88 24.08 -33.99 16.13
C GLN A 88 23.60 -34.62 14.83
N ASN A 89 22.35 -35.07 14.84
CA ASN A 89 21.70 -35.57 13.64
C ASN A 89 21.52 -34.46 12.59
N ARG A 90 21.33 -34.88 11.33
CA ARG A 90 20.75 -34.04 10.29
C ARG A 90 19.32 -33.67 10.67
N VAL A 91 18.99 -32.38 10.59
CA VAL A 91 17.63 -31.87 10.80
C VAL A 91 17.07 -31.32 9.50
N CYS A 92 15.93 -31.87 9.09
CA CYS A 92 15.19 -31.46 7.92
C CYS A 92 13.98 -30.62 8.33
N GLU A 93 13.72 -29.54 7.61
CA GLU A 93 12.59 -28.64 7.88
C GLU A 93 11.78 -28.42 6.60
N CYS A 94 10.45 -28.29 6.73
CA CYS A 94 9.60 -27.97 5.59
C CYS A 94 9.92 -26.59 5.03
N VAL A 95 9.86 -26.44 3.70
CA VAL A 95 10.01 -25.13 3.05
C VAL A 95 8.93 -24.15 3.51
N GLU A 96 9.19 -22.86 3.34
CA GLU A 96 8.31 -21.78 3.80
C GLU A 96 6.85 -21.96 3.30
N GLY A 97 5.89 -21.71 4.19
CA GLY A 97 4.45 -21.84 3.91
C GLY A 97 3.93 -23.27 4.04
N ARG A 98 4.70 -24.17 4.66
CA ARG A 98 4.33 -25.55 4.92
C ARG A 98 4.67 -25.98 6.35
N TYR A 99 4.00 -27.03 6.80
CA TYR A 99 4.27 -27.69 8.08
C TYR A 99 4.35 -29.20 7.89
N LEU A 100 5.08 -29.87 8.77
CA LEU A 100 5.23 -31.31 8.79
C LEU A 100 4.03 -31.95 9.49
N GLU A 101 3.25 -32.72 8.75
CA GLU A 101 2.20 -33.58 9.29
C GLU A 101 2.55 -35.02 8.93
N LEU A 102 2.78 -35.85 9.96
CA LEU A 102 3.31 -37.20 9.83
C LEU A 102 4.64 -37.22 9.05
N GLU A 103 4.58 -37.54 7.76
CA GLU A 103 5.74 -37.70 6.89
C GLU A 103 5.81 -36.69 5.75
N PHE A 104 4.82 -35.79 5.64
CA PHE A 104 4.65 -34.91 4.49
C PHE A 104 4.59 -33.43 4.89
N CYS A 105 5.20 -32.57 4.07
CA CYS A 105 5.08 -31.13 4.21
C CYS A 105 3.78 -30.61 3.57
N LEU A 106 2.76 -30.39 4.38
CA LEU A 106 1.47 -29.86 3.94
C LEU A 106 1.50 -28.34 3.88
N LYS A 107 0.73 -27.74 2.94
CA LYS A 107 0.60 -26.28 2.87
C LYS A 107 -0.12 -25.77 4.10
N HIS A 108 0.30 -24.61 4.61
CA HIS A 108 -0.42 -23.91 5.65
C HIS A 108 -1.84 -23.55 5.21
N THR A 109 -2.80 -23.73 6.11
CA THR A 109 -4.19 -23.35 5.89
C THR A 109 -4.32 -21.85 5.67
N GLU A 110 -4.98 -21.45 4.58
CA GLU A 110 -5.27 -20.05 4.29
C GLU A 110 -6.57 -19.62 4.98
N CYS A 111 -6.50 -18.54 5.76
CA CYS A 111 -7.66 -17.95 6.39
C CYS A 111 -8.47 -17.17 5.36
N ARG A 112 -9.70 -17.62 5.11
CA ARG A 112 -10.65 -16.97 4.20
C ARG A 112 -11.09 -15.58 4.72
N PRO A 113 -11.69 -14.73 3.85
CA PRO A 113 -12.25 -13.45 4.29
C PRO A 113 -13.27 -13.63 5.43
N GLY A 114 -13.24 -12.74 6.42
CA GLY A 114 -13.98 -12.91 7.68
C GLY A 114 -13.19 -13.60 8.79
N PHE A 115 -12.06 -14.21 8.45
CA PHE A 115 -11.16 -14.93 9.35
C PHE A 115 -9.75 -14.39 9.19
N GLY A 116 -8.97 -14.43 10.26
CA GLY A 116 -7.56 -14.08 10.24
C GLY A 116 -6.74 -15.07 11.05
N VAL A 117 -5.43 -14.99 10.85
CA VAL A 117 -4.45 -15.81 11.57
C VAL A 117 -4.50 -15.48 13.05
N ALA A 118 -4.85 -16.47 13.87
CA ALA A 118 -4.79 -16.39 15.33
C ALA A 118 -3.51 -16.99 15.89
N GLN A 119 -3.00 -18.05 15.25
CA GLN A 119 -1.67 -18.59 15.50
C GLN A 119 -1.00 -18.81 14.13
N PRO A 120 0.19 -18.22 13.91
CA PRO A 120 0.91 -18.43 12.67
C PRO A 120 1.36 -19.88 12.56
N GLY A 121 1.28 -20.45 11.35
CA GLY A 121 1.85 -21.77 11.10
C GLY A 121 3.37 -21.76 11.28
N THR A 122 3.90 -22.85 11.81
CA THR A 122 5.34 -23.13 11.93
C THR A 122 5.72 -24.30 11.01
N PRO A 123 7.00 -24.67 10.90
CA PRO A 123 7.40 -25.88 10.19
C PRO A 123 6.83 -27.17 10.80
N GLU A 124 6.34 -27.15 12.04
CA GLU A 124 5.80 -28.30 12.77
C GLU A 124 4.29 -28.21 13.02
N SER A 125 3.64 -27.08 12.72
CA SER A 125 2.22 -26.86 13.01
C SER A 125 1.52 -26.00 11.96
N ASP A 126 0.24 -26.32 11.71
CA ASP A 126 -0.57 -25.56 10.77
C ASP A 126 -0.96 -24.16 11.31
N THR A 127 -1.30 -23.27 10.38
CA THR A 127 -1.93 -21.98 10.67
C THR A 127 -3.31 -22.18 11.27
N VAL A 128 -3.57 -21.52 12.41
CA VAL A 128 -4.88 -21.56 13.07
C VAL A 128 -5.66 -20.29 12.72
N CYS A 129 -6.76 -20.46 11.99
CA CYS A 129 -7.66 -19.37 11.64
C CYS A 129 -8.76 -19.18 12.67
N LYS A 130 -9.05 -17.93 13.04
CA LYS A 130 -10.23 -17.56 13.84
C LYS A 130 -11.05 -16.48 13.16
N ARG A 131 -12.35 -16.47 13.44
CA ARG A 131 -13.26 -15.41 12.98
C ARG A 131 -12.78 -14.07 13.55
N CYS A 132 -12.80 -13.03 12.73
CA CYS A 132 -12.43 -11.70 13.21
C CYS A 132 -13.41 -11.22 14.30
N PRO A 133 -12.90 -10.79 15.46
CA PRO A 133 -13.74 -10.29 16.55
C PRO A 133 -14.40 -8.96 16.17
N GLU A 134 -15.38 -8.52 16.97
CA GLU A 134 -16.02 -7.22 16.74
C GLU A 134 -15.00 -6.08 16.73
N GLY A 135 -15.14 -5.17 15.77
CA GLY A 135 -14.19 -4.08 15.54
C GLY A 135 -12.99 -4.47 14.67
N PHE A 136 -12.96 -5.68 14.09
CA PHE A 136 -11.92 -6.14 13.19
C PHE A 136 -12.49 -6.78 11.91
N PHE A 137 -11.67 -6.87 10.87
CA PHE A 137 -12.01 -7.49 9.59
C PHE A 137 -10.83 -8.13 8.88
N SER A 138 -11.12 -8.99 7.90
CA SER A 138 -10.16 -9.50 6.92
C SER A 138 -10.86 -9.66 5.57
N ASN A 139 -10.33 -9.05 4.52
CA ASN A 139 -10.90 -9.05 3.17
C ASN A 139 -10.16 -9.95 2.18
N GLU A 140 -9.11 -10.64 2.62
CA GLU A 140 -8.25 -11.49 1.79
C GLU A 140 -8.26 -12.94 2.26
N THR A 141 -7.81 -13.84 1.38
CA THR A 141 -7.49 -15.23 1.73
C THR A 141 -5.99 -15.30 1.97
N SER A 142 -5.56 -15.59 3.18
CA SER A 142 -4.13 -15.53 3.56
C SER A 142 -3.81 -16.47 4.72
N SER A 143 -2.69 -17.19 4.62
CA SER A 143 -2.14 -18.00 5.73
C SER A 143 -1.28 -17.19 6.71
N LYS A 144 -1.09 -15.88 6.46
CA LYS A 144 -0.21 -15.02 7.27
C LYS A 144 -0.93 -13.81 7.87
N ALA A 145 -1.99 -13.32 7.23
CA ALA A 145 -2.63 -12.07 7.65
C ALA A 145 -3.54 -12.27 8.87
N ALA A 146 -3.27 -11.48 9.92
CA ALA A 146 -4.17 -11.35 11.05
C ALA A 146 -5.36 -10.44 10.71
N CYS A 147 -6.39 -10.48 11.55
CA CYS A 147 -7.51 -9.55 11.41
C CYS A 147 -7.06 -8.11 11.63
N LEU A 148 -7.45 -7.22 10.72
CA LEU A 148 -7.16 -5.79 10.76
C LEU A 148 -8.22 -5.08 11.58
N LYS A 149 -7.80 -4.10 12.39
CA LYS A 149 -8.73 -3.28 13.16
C LYS A 149 -9.52 -2.38 12.22
N HIS A 150 -10.82 -2.21 12.49
CA HIS A 150 -11.64 -1.26 11.75
C HIS A 150 -11.11 0.17 11.87
N THR A 151 -11.12 0.89 10.76
CA THR A 151 -10.76 2.31 10.70
C THR A 151 -11.68 3.11 11.62
N ASN A 152 -11.07 3.92 12.49
CA ASN A 152 -11.78 4.80 13.39
C ASN A 152 -12.08 6.13 12.71
N CYS A 153 -13.26 6.24 12.09
CA CYS A 153 -13.65 7.45 11.34
C CYS A 153 -13.68 8.71 12.21
N SER A 154 -14.11 8.62 13.48
CA SER A 154 -14.19 9.79 14.35
C SER A 154 -12.81 10.33 14.71
N ALA A 155 -11.82 9.45 14.89
CA ALA A 155 -10.42 9.85 15.07
C ALA A 155 -9.83 10.56 13.84
N LEU A 156 -10.41 10.34 12.65
CA LEU A 156 -10.04 11.02 11.40
C LEU A 156 -10.87 12.29 11.13
N GLY A 157 -11.79 12.69 12.03
CA GLY A 157 -12.68 13.84 11.83
C GLY A 157 -13.85 13.57 10.88
N PHE A 158 -14.12 12.30 10.56
CA PHE A 158 -15.17 11.86 9.64
C PHE A 158 -16.32 11.18 10.38
N LYS A 159 -17.51 11.17 9.77
CA LYS A 159 -18.63 10.32 10.22
C LYS A 159 -18.49 8.94 9.59
N THR A 160 -18.85 7.89 10.32
CA THR A 160 -18.95 6.54 9.76
C THR A 160 -20.18 6.47 8.86
N ALA A 161 -19.98 6.39 7.55
CA ALA A 161 -21.05 6.24 6.57
C ALA A 161 -21.60 4.81 6.54
N LEU A 162 -20.70 3.82 6.61
CA LEU A 162 -21.08 2.42 6.65
C LEU A 162 -20.25 1.69 7.69
N LYS A 163 -20.92 1.01 8.62
CA LYS A 163 -20.26 0.15 9.60
C LYS A 163 -19.67 -1.08 8.90
N GLY A 164 -18.42 -1.36 9.22
CA GLY A 164 -17.69 -2.54 8.81
C GLY A 164 -18.28 -3.81 9.41
N ASN A 165 -17.83 -4.94 8.89
CA ASN A 165 -18.16 -6.27 9.41
C ASN A 165 -16.88 -7.13 9.44
N ALA A 166 -16.98 -8.44 9.69
CA ALA A 166 -15.81 -9.30 9.74
C ALA A 166 -15.00 -9.36 8.41
N VAL A 167 -15.61 -8.97 7.28
CA VAL A 167 -14.99 -9.06 5.94
C VAL A 167 -14.55 -7.70 5.41
N ARG A 168 -15.17 -6.60 5.85
CA ARG A 168 -14.91 -5.25 5.31
C ARG A 168 -14.72 -4.21 6.41
N ASP A 169 -13.93 -3.19 6.09
CA ASP A 169 -13.71 -2.05 6.97
C ASP A 169 -14.94 -1.12 7.09
N ASN A 170 -14.88 -0.20 8.05
CA ASN A 170 -15.72 0.99 8.10
C ASN A 170 -15.46 1.88 6.88
N ILE A 171 -16.54 2.43 6.32
CA ILE A 171 -16.46 3.49 5.31
C ILE A 171 -16.66 4.82 6.02
N CYS A 172 -15.67 5.71 5.89
CA CYS A 172 -15.72 7.05 6.46
C CYS A 172 -16.19 8.07 5.41
N GLN A 173 -16.99 9.03 5.83
CA GLN A 173 -17.48 10.13 5.00
C GLN A 173 -17.19 11.46 5.68
N GLU A 174 -16.77 12.44 4.87
CA GLU A 174 -16.50 13.78 5.36
C GLU A 174 -17.75 14.43 5.97
N ASN A 175 -17.53 15.19 7.03
CA ASN A 175 -18.57 16.05 7.60
C ASN A 175 -18.85 17.20 6.64
N THR A 176 -19.80 17.01 5.71
CA THR A 176 -20.26 18.06 4.78
C THR A 176 -21.00 19.22 5.49
N ASP A 177 -21.15 19.16 6.81
CA ASP A 177 -21.85 20.20 7.58
C ASP A 177 -20.94 21.37 8.02
N THR A 178 -19.61 21.27 7.82
CA THR A 178 -18.67 22.34 8.23
C THR A 178 -17.46 22.52 7.30
N ALA A 179 -17.58 22.23 6.00
CA ALA A 179 -16.63 22.78 5.02
C ALA A 179 -17.08 24.21 4.68
N PRO A 180 -16.22 25.24 4.77
CA PRO A 180 -16.55 26.54 4.18
C PRO A 180 -16.78 26.32 2.69
N GLN A 181 -18.01 26.53 2.20
CA GLN A 181 -18.35 26.47 0.78
C GLN A 181 -17.39 27.40 0.02
N LYS A 182 -16.34 26.84 -0.58
CA LYS A 182 -15.34 27.60 -1.33
C LYS A 182 -15.82 27.75 -2.77
N CYS A 183 -15.49 28.87 -3.40
CA CYS A 183 -15.78 29.09 -4.82
C CYS A 183 -15.00 28.11 -5.70
N GLU A 184 -15.58 26.95 -6.00
CA GLU A 184 -14.93 25.98 -6.90
C GLU A 184 -15.14 26.37 -8.37
N ILE A 185 -14.15 26.94 -9.04
CA ILE A 185 -14.19 27.07 -10.50
C ILE A 185 -14.14 25.64 -11.06
N GLY A 186 -15.23 25.15 -11.64
CA GLY A 186 -15.48 23.74 -12.01
C GLY A 186 -14.56 23.10 -13.05
N MET A 187 -13.28 23.46 -13.09
CA MET A 187 -12.23 22.62 -13.64
C MET A 187 -11.74 21.57 -12.62
N TYR A 188 -12.03 21.77 -11.33
CA TYR A 188 -11.75 20.81 -10.24
C TYR A 188 -12.68 19.59 -10.20
N ARG A 189 -13.78 19.53 -10.98
CA ARG A 189 -14.67 18.34 -11.00
C ARG A 189 -14.02 17.12 -11.67
N ILE A 190 -13.01 17.33 -12.51
CA ILE A 190 -12.18 16.27 -13.11
C ILE A 190 -11.30 15.59 -12.04
N LYS A 191 -11.08 16.26 -10.90
CA LYS A 191 -10.21 15.80 -9.80
C LYS A 191 -10.78 14.58 -9.07
N GLU A 192 -12.10 14.48 -8.95
CA GLU A 192 -12.78 13.38 -8.24
C GLU A 192 -13.11 12.21 -9.18
N GLU A 193 -13.57 12.49 -10.39
CA GLU A 193 -14.09 11.49 -11.32
C GLU A 193 -13.00 10.56 -11.92
N TRP A 194 -11.74 11.03 -11.99
CA TRP A 194 -10.61 10.26 -12.53
C TRP A 194 -9.81 9.49 -11.46
N SER A 195 -9.98 9.84 -10.18
CA SER A 195 -9.31 9.19 -9.05
C SER A 195 -9.87 7.78 -8.79
N GLU A 196 -11.15 7.57 -9.08
CA GLU A 196 -11.89 6.35 -8.72
C GLU A 196 -11.84 5.24 -9.79
N LYS A 197 -11.41 5.53 -11.04
CA LYS A 197 -11.55 4.61 -12.18
C LYS A 197 -10.27 3.89 -12.66
N ILE A 198 -9.13 4.00 -11.95
CA ILE A 198 -7.85 3.38 -12.39
C ILE A 198 -7.44 2.19 -11.49
N PRO A 199 -7.27 0.95 -12.01
CA PRO A 199 -7.23 -0.25 -11.14
C PRO A 199 -5.86 -0.70 -10.61
N LEU A 200 -4.73 -0.05 -10.92
CA LEU A 200 -3.38 -0.57 -10.60
C LEU A 200 -2.47 0.43 -9.85
N ILE A 201 -1.82 0.00 -8.76
CA ILE A 201 -1.05 0.83 -7.82
C ILE A 201 0.14 1.55 -8.49
N THR A 202 0.88 0.88 -9.37
CA THR A 202 2.04 1.45 -10.10
C THR A 202 1.61 2.51 -11.11
N VAL A 203 0.44 2.30 -11.73
CA VAL A 203 -0.23 3.26 -12.62
C VAL A 203 -0.74 4.44 -11.79
N LYS A 204 -1.29 4.19 -10.59
CA LYS A 204 -1.76 5.22 -9.65
C LYS A 204 -0.64 6.18 -9.22
N MET A 205 0.57 5.68 -8.96
CA MET A 205 1.72 6.54 -8.61
C MET A 205 2.20 7.42 -9.77
N HIS A 206 2.43 6.87 -10.95
CA HIS A 206 2.87 7.64 -12.12
C HIS A 206 1.81 8.63 -12.60
N VAL A 207 0.54 8.20 -12.63
CA VAL A 207 -0.60 9.07 -12.92
C VAL A 207 -0.72 10.16 -11.85
N SER A 208 -0.52 9.87 -10.56
CA SER A 208 -0.56 10.91 -9.52
C SER A 208 0.52 11.98 -9.69
N ALA A 209 1.74 11.61 -10.11
CA ALA A 209 2.84 12.55 -10.29
C ALA A 209 2.66 13.42 -11.55
N LEU A 210 2.17 12.84 -12.65
CA LEU A 210 1.78 13.56 -13.85
C LEU A 210 0.53 14.43 -13.62
N MET A 211 -0.44 13.95 -12.84
CA MET A 211 -1.64 14.70 -12.45
C MET A 211 -1.29 15.90 -11.57
N ARG A 212 -0.35 15.75 -10.61
CA ARG A 212 0.16 16.88 -9.83
C ARG A 212 0.85 17.92 -10.72
N LYS A 213 1.62 17.50 -11.73
CA LYS A 213 2.21 18.41 -12.73
C LYS A 213 1.12 19.07 -13.59
N TYR A 214 0.13 18.31 -14.04
CA TYR A 214 -1.01 18.78 -14.83
C TYR A 214 -1.83 19.84 -14.08
N LEU A 215 -2.20 19.57 -12.82
CA LEU A 215 -2.89 20.50 -11.93
C LEU A 215 -2.05 21.77 -11.70
N ALA A 216 -0.73 21.66 -11.49
CA ALA A 216 0.13 22.83 -11.36
C ALA A 216 0.20 23.68 -12.65
N TYR A 217 0.16 23.06 -13.83
CA TYR A 217 0.14 23.78 -15.12
C TYR A 217 -1.21 24.45 -15.39
N ILE A 218 -2.30 23.81 -14.97
CA ILE A 218 -3.63 24.41 -14.99
C ILE A 218 -3.69 25.59 -14.06
N ASP A 219 -3.28 25.43 -12.80
CA ASP A 219 -3.31 26.51 -11.81
C ASP A 219 -2.44 27.68 -12.29
N LEU A 220 -1.30 27.41 -12.93
CA LEU A 220 -0.46 28.44 -13.56
C LEU A 220 -1.17 29.13 -14.74
N CYS A 221 -1.96 28.40 -15.53
CA CYS A 221 -2.74 28.93 -16.65
C CYS A 221 -3.94 29.76 -16.15
N GLU A 222 -4.67 29.28 -15.16
CA GLU A 222 -5.78 29.97 -14.48
C GLU A 222 -5.28 31.26 -13.81
N ASN A 223 -4.15 31.21 -13.11
CA ASN A 223 -3.53 32.39 -12.51
C ASN A 223 -3.09 33.43 -13.56
N ASN A 224 -2.62 33.01 -14.73
CA ASN A 224 -2.30 33.93 -15.83
C ASN A 224 -3.56 34.50 -16.51
N VAL A 225 -4.63 33.72 -16.64
CA VAL A 225 -5.93 34.20 -17.14
C VAL A 225 -6.56 35.20 -16.16
N LEU A 226 -6.52 34.92 -14.86
CA LEU A 226 -6.97 35.82 -13.78
C LEU A 226 -6.21 37.15 -13.80
N LYS A 227 -4.87 37.12 -14.00
CA LYS A 227 -4.04 38.33 -14.19
C LYS A 227 -4.49 39.18 -15.38
N HIS A 228 -5.00 38.58 -16.45
CA HIS A 228 -5.50 39.31 -17.63
C HIS A 228 -6.90 39.92 -17.45
N ILE A 229 -7.73 39.39 -16.54
CA ILE A 229 -9.09 39.89 -16.21
C ILE A 229 -9.03 41.07 -15.22
N GLY A 230 -8.00 41.13 -14.37
CA GLY A 230 -7.82 42.14 -13.34
C GLY A 230 -8.93 42.12 -12.28
N HIS A 231 -9.14 43.23 -11.56
CA HIS A 231 -10.19 43.39 -10.54
C HIS A 231 -11.38 44.21 -11.05
N PRO A 232 -12.35 43.63 -11.78
CA PRO A 232 -13.55 44.37 -12.15
C PRO A 232 -14.53 44.37 -10.97
N ASN A 233 -14.84 45.54 -10.40
CA ASN A 233 -15.93 45.70 -9.43
C ASN A 233 -17.27 45.64 -10.18
N LEU A 234 -17.73 44.42 -10.48
CA LEU A 234 -19.02 44.19 -11.15
C LEU A 234 -20.13 44.04 -10.12
N THR A 235 -21.31 44.58 -10.43
CA THR A 235 -22.51 44.45 -9.62
C THR A 235 -23.29 43.22 -10.08
N PHE A 236 -24.29 42.80 -9.30
CA PHE A 236 -25.21 41.73 -9.69
C PHE A 236 -25.83 41.98 -11.06
N GLU A 237 -26.25 43.22 -11.33
CA GLU A 237 -26.85 43.62 -12.60
C GLU A 237 -25.85 43.46 -13.76
N HIS A 238 -24.58 43.82 -13.55
CA HIS A 238 -23.52 43.58 -14.54
C HIS A 238 -23.36 42.07 -14.82
N LEU A 239 -23.27 41.22 -13.79
CA LEU A 239 -23.12 39.77 -13.98
C LEU A 239 -24.35 39.14 -14.64
N ASN A 240 -25.55 39.53 -14.24
CA ASN A 240 -26.79 39.10 -14.85
C ASN A 240 -26.89 39.52 -16.33
N THR A 241 -26.48 40.75 -16.65
CA THR A 241 -26.41 41.25 -18.03
C THR A 241 -25.41 40.46 -18.87
N LEU A 242 -24.24 40.14 -18.30
CA LEU A 242 -23.23 39.32 -18.94
C LEU A 242 -23.81 37.95 -19.31
N MET A 243 -24.41 37.24 -18.36
CA MET A 243 -24.91 35.88 -18.56
C MET A 243 -26.15 35.83 -19.45
N ALA A 244 -27.01 36.85 -19.42
CA ALA A 244 -28.19 36.94 -20.28
C ALA A 244 -27.83 37.10 -21.76
N ASN A 245 -26.69 37.74 -22.07
CA ASN A 245 -26.26 38.02 -23.44
C ASN A 245 -25.40 36.91 -24.08
N LEU A 246 -25.07 35.84 -23.36
CA LEU A 246 -24.39 34.67 -23.94
C LEU A 246 -25.39 33.76 -24.65
N PRO A 247 -25.06 33.13 -25.79
CA PRO A 247 -25.98 32.27 -26.54
C PRO A 247 -26.32 30.97 -25.80
N GLY A 248 -27.36 30.25 -26.23
CA GLY A 248 -27.73 28.95 -25.65
C GLY A 248 -28.43 29.04 -24.27
N LYS A 249 -28.30 27.96 -23.48
CA LYS A 249 -28.89 27.81 -22.14
C LYS A 249 -28.25 28.80 -21.16
N LYS A 250 -29.09 29.62 -20.52
CA LYS A 250 -28.64 30.68 -19.61
C LYS A 250 -28.26 30.12 -18.23
N VAL A 251 -27.36 30.84 -17.54
CA VAL A 251 -27.09 30.62 -16.13
C VAL A 251 -28.18 31.32 -15.33
N GLY A 252 -28.75 30.63 -14.33
CA GLY A 252 -29.92 31.13 -13.59
C GLY A 252 -29.53 32.26 -12.63
N LYS A 253 -30.50 33.08 -12.21
CA LYS A 253 -30.24 34.16 -11.25
C LYS A 253 -29.74 33.64 -9.89
N GLU A 254 -30.27 32.51 -9.43
CA GLU A 254 -29.83 31.83 -8.21
C GLU A 254 -28.35 31.42 -8.28
N ASP A 255 -27.89 30.89 -9.42
CA ASP A 255 -26.49 30.55 -9.66
C ASP A 255 -25.57 31.81 -9.58
N ILE A 256 -26.08 32.96 -10.03
CA ILE A 256 -25.37 34.25 -10.00
C ILE A 256 -25.28 34.79 -8.58
N GLU A 257 -26.38 34.79 -7.83
CA GLU A 257 -26.41 35.20 -6.43
C GLU A 257 -25.50 34.33 -5.57
N HIS A 258 -25.56 33.01 -5.77
CA HIS A 258 -24.71 32.06 -5.08
C HIS A 258 -23.22 32.30 -5.41
N THR A 259 -22.90 32.57 -6.68
CA THR A 259 -21.54 32.90 -7.10
C THR A 259 -21.03 34.20 -6.47
N MET A 260 -21.88 35.24 -6.36
CA MET A 260 -21.49 36.48 -5.69
C MET A 260 -21.27 36.32 -4.18
N LYS A 261 -22.02 35.42 -3.54
CA LYS A 261 -21.88 35.11 -2.11
C LYS A 261 -20.62 34.30 -1.82
N LEU A 262 -20.25 33.36 -2.69
CA LEU A 262 -19.16 32.41 -2.43
C LEU A 262 -17.80 32.78 -3.04
N CYS A 263 -17.78 33.61 -4.10
CA CYS A 263 -16.57 33.88 -4.88
C CYS A 263 -16.04 35.31 -4.68
N GLN A 264 -14.71 35.45 -4.69
CA GLN A 264 -14.08 36.77 -4.73
C GLN A 264 -14.47 37.50 -6.03
N PRO A 265 -14.53 38.85 -6.05
CA PRO A 265 -14.90 39.62 -7.25
C PRO A 265 -14.08 39.28 -8.51
N THR A 266 -12.82 38.87 -8.32
CA THR A 266 -11.91 38.41 -9.39
C THR A 266 -12.30 37.08 -10.01
N GLU A 267 -13.05 36.24 -9.30
CA GLU A 267 -13.36 34.85 -9.66
C GLU A 267 -14.79 34.69 -10.19
N GLN A 268 -15.69 35.60 -9.81
CA GLN A 268 -17.13 35.55 -10.14
C GLN A 268 -17.38 35.40 -11.65
N VAL A 269 -16.70 36.20 -12.48
CA VAL A 269 -16.88 36.15 -13.94
C VAL A 269 -16.45 34.80 -14.50
N LEU A 270 -15.28 34.29 -14.08
CA LEU A 270 -14.77 33.00 -14.56
C LEU A 270 -15.66 31.83 -14.12
N LYS A 271 -16.14 31.85 -12.87
CA LYS A 271 -17.07 30.85 -12.35
C LYS A 271 -18.36 30.81 -13.17
N LEU A 272 -18.95 31.96 -13.47
CA LEU A 272 -20.18 32.05 -14.25
C LEU A 272 -19.98 31.65 -15.71
N LEU A 273 -18.89 32.09 -16.36
CA LEU A 273 -18.56 31.68 -17.73
C LEU A 273 -18.33 30.16 -17.81
N ASN A 274 -17.75 29.56 -16.77
CA ASN A 274 -17.58 28.11 -16.71
C ASN A 274 -18.93 27.37 -16.52
N LEU A 275 -19.82 27.87 -15.65
CA LEU A 275 -21.17 27.31 -15.51
C LEU A 275 -21.94 27.36 -16.83
N TRP A 276 -21.83 28.47 -17.57
CA TRP A 276 -22.42 28.58 -18.89
C TRP A 276 -21.82 27.59 -19.89
N ARG A 277 -20.49 27.43 -19.91
CA ARG A 277 -19.80 26.45 -20.76
C ARG A 277 -20.31 25.03 -20.51
N ILE A 278 -20.42 24.60 -19.25
CA ILE A 278 -20.91 23.27 -18.87
C ILE A 278 -22.35 23.05 -19.36
N LYS A 279 -23.22 24.07 -19.23
CA LYS A 279 -24.61 23.99 -19.71
C LYS A 279 -24.72 23.96 -21.25
N ASN A 280 -23.66 24.29 -21.99
CA ASN A 280 -23.66 24.47 -23.44
C ASN A 280 -22.51 23.71 -24.14
N GLY A 281 -22.07 22.57 -23.60
CA GLY A 281 -20.82 21.86 -23.94
C GLY A 281 -20.56 21.56 -25.41
N ASP A 282 -21.60 21.44 -26.26
CA ASP A 282 -21.48 21.16 -27.69
C ASP A 282 -21.23 22.41 -28.56
N GLN A 283 -21.24 23.61 -27.97
CA GLN A 283 -21.04 24.87 -28.69
C GLN A 283 -19.57 25.29 -28.74
N ASP A 284 -19.14 25.87 -29.86
CA ASP A 284 -17.85 26.55 -29.99
C ASP A 284 -17.78 27.73 -29.00
N THR A 285 -17.16 27.46 -27.85
CA THR A 285 -17.09 28.36 -26.68
C THR A 285 -16.46 29.70 -27.07
N THR A 286 -15.49 29.71 -27.99
CA THR A 286 -14.84 30.94 -28.46
C THR A 286 -15.81 31.79 -29.26
N LYS A 287 -16.51 31.19 -30.24
CA LYS A 287 -17.50 31.91 -31.06
C LYS A 287 -18.66 32.42 -30.21
N GLY A 288 -19.14 31.62 -29.26
CA GLY A 288 -20.22 31.99 -28.34
C GLY A 288 -19.86 33.17 -27.44
N LEU A 289 -18.66 33.16 -26.86
CA LEU A 289 -18.17 34.29 -26.05
C LEU A 289 -17.92 35.54 -26.91
N MET A 290 -17.36 35.40 -28.11
CA MET A 290 -17.16 36.53 -29.04
C MET A 290 -18.49 37.17 -29.46
N TYR A 291 -19.51 36.35 -29.71
CA TYR A 291 -20.87 36.81 -30.01
C TYR A 291 -21.44 37.59 -28.82
N GLY A 292 -21.46 37.01 -27.62
CA GLY A 292 -21.99 37.67 -26.42
C GLY A 292 -21.27 39.00 -26.11
N LEU A 293 -19.93 39.03 -26.17
CA LEU A 293 -19.17 40.27 -25.96
C LEU A 293 -19.39 41.35 -27.03
N LYS A 294 -19.87 40.99 -28.23
CA LYS A 294 -20.25 41.95 -29.28
C LYS A 294 -21.56 42.64 -28.90
N HIS A 295 -22.51 41.90 -28.34
CA HIS A 295 -23.82 42.41 -27.91
C HIS A 295 -23.74 43.22 -26.60
N LEU A 296 -22.81 42.94 -25.70
CA LEU A 296 -22.64 43.74 -24.47
C LEU A 296 -22.32 45.23 -24.70
N LYS A 297 -21.85 45.61 -25.90
CA LYS A 297 -21.61 47.00 -26.26
C LYS A 297 -22.87 47.87 -26.27
N THR A 298 -24.05 47.27 -26.47
CA THR A 298 -25.33 48.00 -26.54
C THR A 298 -25.97 48.25 -25.18
N TYR A 299 -25.44 47.64 -24.10
CA TYR A 299 -26.05 47.64 -22.76
C TYR A 299 -25.25 48.41 -21.70
N HIS A 300 -24.53 49.47 -22.08
CA HIS A 300 -23.73 50.32 -21.16
C HIS A 300 -22.72 49.53 -20.28
N PHE A 301 -22.32 48.33 -20.72
CA PHE A 301 -21.43 47.47 -19.95
C PHE A 301 -20.00 48.04 -19.90
N PRO A 302 -19.26 47.91 -18.79
CA PRO A 302 -17.93 48.49 -18.65
C PRO A 302 -16.97 48.11 -19.79
N LYS A 303 -16.62 49.09 -20.63
CA LYS A 303 -15.71 48.92 -21.79
C LYS A 303 -14.36 48.26 -21.41
N PRO A 304 -13.71 48.59 -20.28
CA PRO A 304 -12.47 47.93 -19.85
C PRO A 304 -12.64 46.43 -19.64
N THR A 305 -13.76 45.99 -19.06
CA THR A 305 -14.07 44.58 -18.80
C THR A 305 -14.29 43.81 -20.09
N ILE A 306 -15.00 44.38 -21.08
CA ILE A 306 -15.16 43.78 -22.42
C ILE A 306 -13.79 43.60 -23.10
N GLN A 307 -12.90 44.59 -23.00
CA GLN A 307 -11.56 44.51 -23.60
C GLN A 307 -10.70 43.43 -22.94
N ARG A 308 -10.76 43.29 -21.61
CA ARG A 308 -10.05 42.24 -20.88
C ARG A 308 -10.58 40.85 -21.22
N LEU A 309 -11.91 40.66 -21.27
CA LEU A 309 -12.51 39.39 -21.69
C LEU A 309 -12.16 39.03 -23.14
N LYS A 310 -12.08 40.03 -24.06
CA LYS A 310 -11.58 39.80 -25.43
C LYS A 310 -10.13 39.35 -25.48
N LYS A 311 -9.26 39.86 -24.59
CA LYS A 311 -7.86 39.40 -24.49
C LYS A 311 -7.80 37.94 -24.01
N VAL A 312 -8.64 37.57 -23.04
CA VAL A 312 -8.76 36.17 -22.58
C VAL A 312 -9.24 35.25 -23.69
N ILE A 313 -10.27 35.63 -24.45
CA ILE A 313 -10.76 34.81 -25.57
C ILE A 313 -9.69 34.65 -26.67
N LYS A 314 -8.96 35.73 -27.01
CA LYS A 314 -7.84 35.67 -27.96
C LYS A 314 -6.69 34.79 -27.45
N PHE A 315 -6.43 34.82 -26.14
CA PHE A 315 -5.45 33.96 -25.50
C PHE A 315 -5.86 32.48 -25.58
N LEU A 316 -7.12 32.16 -25.27
CA LEU A 316 -7.65 30.81 -25.36
C LEU A 316 -7.69 30.25 -26.80
N HIS A 317 -7.84 31.12 -27.80
CA HIS A 317 -7.89 30.75 -29.22
C HIS A 317 -6.50 30.68 -29.89
N ARG A 318 -5.39 31.07 -29.23
CA ARG A 318 -4.06 30.93 -29.83
C ARG A 318 -3.75 29.44 -30.02
N PHE A 319 -3.36 29.06 -31.24
CA PHE A 319 -3.09 27.69 -31.76
C PHE A 319 -2.17 26.78 -30.91
N THR A 320 -1.64 27.29 -29.80
CA THR A 320 -0.68 26.63 -28.90
C THR A 320 -1.34 25.74 -27.87
N MET A 321 -2.55 26.05 -27.36
CA MET A 321 -3.23 25.24 -26.34
C MET A 321 -3.69 23.87 -26.88
N TYR A 322 -4.34 23.86 -28.05
CA TYR A 322 -4.76 22.61 -28.71
C TYR A 322 -3.57 21.76 -29.16
N ARG A 323 -2.47 22.39 -29.63
CA ARG A 323 -1.20 21.71 -29.92
C ARG A 323 -0.51 21.16 -28.66
N LEU A 324 -0.71 21.77 -27.50
CA LEU A 324 -0.25 21.27 -26.21
C LEU A 324 -0.98 19.97 -25.84
N TYR A 325 -2.31 19.97 -25.96
CA TYR A 325 -3.15 18.78 -25.75
C TYR A 325 -2.81 17.65 -26.74
N GLN A 326 -2.62 17.96 -28.04
CA GLN A 326 -2.19 16.97 -29.04
C GLN A 326 -0.77 16.42 -28.78
N LYS A 327 0.21 17.26 -28.42
CA LYS A 327 1.57 16.79 -28.11
C LYS A 327 1.61 15.92 -26.86
N LEU A 328 0.85 16.25 -25.83
CA LEU A 328 0.77 15.48 -24.59
C LEU A 328 0.01 14.16 -24.79
N PHE A 329 -1.03 14.15 -25.63
CA PHE A 329 -1.73 12.92 -26.03
C PHE A 329 -0.82 11.98 -26.83
N LEU A 330 -0.02 12.51 -27.75
CA LEU A 330 0.96 11.72 -28.52
C LEU A 330 2.10 11.18 -27.65
N GLU A 331 2.53 11.88 -26.59
CA GLU A 331 3.52 11.35 -25.64
C GLU A 331 2.93 10.30 -24.70
N MET A 332 1.66 10.41 -24.28
CA MET A 332 0.96 9.35 -23.53
C MET A 332 0.93 8.02 -24.29
N VAL A 333 0.89 8.05 -25.63
CA VAL A 333 0.90 6.85 -26.49
C VAL A 333 2.33 6.32 -26.73
N ARG A 334 3.38 7.14 -26.57
CA ARG A 334 4.75 6.80 -27.01
C ARG A 334 5.76 6.42 -25.92
N ASN A 335 5.37 6.42 -24.65
CA ASN A 335 6.14 5.86 -23.54
C ASN A 335 7.63 6.33 -23.46
N GLN A 336 7.91 7.62 -23.67
CA GLN A 336 9.26 8.17 -23.49
C GLN A 336 9.33 9.23 -22.39
N SER A 337 10.21 8.97 -21.43
CA SER A 337 10.56 9.84 -20.29
C SER A 337 11.53 10.94 -20.72
N LYS A 338 11.02 12.04 -21.29
CA LYS A 338 11.81 13.28 -21.36
C LYS A 338 11.05 14.46 -20.75
N SER A 339 11.75 15.19 -19.87
CA SER A 339 11.25 16.41 -19.25
C SER A 339 11.20 17.55 -20.27
N VAL A 340 10.02 17.84 -20.81
CA VAL A 340 9.80 19.03 -21.61
C VAL A 340 9.62 20.24 -20.67
N LYS A 341 10.48 21.26 -20.79
CA LYS A 341 10.25 22.58 -20.20
C LYS A 341 9.12 23.27 -20.98
N VAL A 342 7.94 23.38 -20.38
CA VAL A 342 6.80 24.10 -20.95
C VAL A 342 6.88 25.57 -20.54
N ARG A 343 6.92 26.48 -21.53
CA ARG A 343 6.77 27.94 -21.34
C ARG A 343 5.46 28.39 -21.96
N CYS A 344 4.68 29.20 -21.25
CA CYS A 344 3.41 29.79 -21.70
C CYS A 344 3.57 30.93 -22.73
N VAL A 345 4.56 30.86 -23.63
CA VAL A 345 4.85 31.93 -24.62
C VAL A 345 4.11 31.70 -25.92
#